data_AF-A0A229SE71-F1
#
_entry.id   AF-A0A229SE71-F1
#
_cell.length_a   1.000
_cell.length_b   1.000
_cell.length_c   1.000
_cell.angle_alpha   90.00
_cell.angle_beta   90.00
_cell.angle_gamma   90.00
#
_symmetry.space_group_name_H-M   'P 1'
#
loop_
_entity.id
_entity.type
_entity.pdbx_description
1 polymer ?
#
loop_
_entity_poly.entity_id
_entity_poly.type
_entity_poly.pdbx_seq_one_letter_code
_entity_poly.pdbx_strand_id
1 'polypeptide(L)'
;MAPATAMIAHGWELHSTQDGSDKFYRVLVIDTVTLVNYGPRNTTGQFVAHCFAGVGDAVRTAQEKARILTNEKAAKGYRITRDFTEFPVDRSYAVLLAALGHGSHRANRIPARIRETIVARFRRAAAEQDTARAGASL
;
A
#
# COMPACT_ATOMS: atom_id res chain seq x y z
N MET A 1 -8.71 -11.34 16.81
CA MET A 1 -7.72 -10.50 17.53
C MET A 1 -6.43 -10.48 16.74
N ALA A 2 -5.96 -9.30 16.31
CA ALA A 2 -4.60 -9.19 15.79
C ALA A 2 -3.62 -9.46 16.96
N PRO A 3 -2.51 -10.19 16.77
CA PRO A 3 -1.55 -10.42 17.83
C PRO A 3 -1.04 -9.07 18.37
N ALA A 4 -0.64 -9.00 19.64
CA ALA A 4 -0.19 -7.75 20.31
C ALA A 4 0.96 -7.01 19.57
N THR A 5 1.59 -7.67 18.60
CA THR A 5 2.67 -7.19 17.74
C THR A 5 2.20 -6.67 16.38
N ALA A 6 0.90 -6.70 16.07
CA ALA A 6 0.35 -6.20 14.82
C ALA A 6 -0.13 -4.74 14.95
N MET A 7 -0.12 -4.04 13.83
CA MET A 7 -0.71 -2.71 13.65
C MET A 7 -1.63 -2.72 12.43
N ILE A 8 -2.56 -1.77 12.38
CA ILE A 8 -3.45 -1.59 11.23
C ILE A 8 -2.78 -0.64 10.24
N ALA A 9 -2.60 -1.13 9.02
CA ALA A 9 -2.19 -0.36 7.86
C ALA A 9 -3.41 -0.12 6.95
N HIS A 10 -3.30 0.89 6.10
CA HIS A 10 -4.37 1.29 5.19
C HIS A 10 -3.86 1.29 3.76
N GLY A 11 -4.69 0.92 2.79
CA GLY A 11 -4.27 0.83 1.41
C GLY A 11 -5.34 1.17 0.39
N TRP A 12 -4.89 1.62 -0.77
CA TRP A 12 -5.68 1.84 -1.96
C TRP A 12 -5.12 1.01 -3.10
N GLU A 13 -5.99 0.57 -4.00
CA GLU A 13 -5.62 -0.02 -5.28
C GLU A 13 -6.38 0.70 -6.39
N LEU A 14 -5.64 1.09 -7.42
CA LEU A 14 -6.17 1.72 -8.60
C LEU A 14 -5.73 0.95 -9.84
N HIS A 15 -6.64 0.76 -10.79
CA HIS A 15 -6.38 0.09 -12.05
C HIS A 15 -6.56 1.04 -13.23
N SER A 16 -5.75 0.87 -14.26
CA SER A 16 -5.93 1.54 -15.55
C SER A 16 -5.80 0.50 -16.65
N THR A 17 -6.69 0.59 -17.63
CA THR A 17 -6.65 -0.17 -18.89
C THR A 17 -6.44 0.75 -20.10
N GLN A 18 -6.06 2.01 -19.86
CA GLN A 18 -5.80 2.96 -20.93
C GLN A 18 -4.62 2.52 -21.80
N ASP A 19 -4.66 2.88 -23.08
CA ASP A 19 -3.62 2.61 -24.08
C ASP A 19 -3.25 1.11 -24.20
N GLY A 20 -4.24 0.23 -24.03
CA GLY A 20 -4.06 -1.23 -24.10
C GLY A 20 -3.20 -1.82 -22.98
N SER A 21 -2.84 -1.03 -21.97
CA SER A 21 -2.02 -1.46 -20.85
C SER A 21 -2.87 -1.72 -19.60
N ASP A 22 -3.08 -2.99 -19.22
CA ASP A 22 -3.70 -3.34 -17.93
C ASP A 22 -2.66 -3.22 -16.81
N LYS A 23 -2.79 -2.17 -15.99
CA LYS A 23 -1.84 -1.79 -14.94
C LYS A 23 -2.55 -1.62 -13.61
N PHE A 24 -1.85 -2.00 -12.54
CA PHE A 24 -2.25 -1.71 -11.17
C PHE A 24 -1.31 -0.69 -10.52
N TYR A 25 -1.85 0.04 -9.55
CA TYR A 25 -1.11 0.95 -8.69
C TYR A 25 -1.67 0.87 -7.28
N ARG A 26 -0.87 0.39 -6.33
CA ARG A 26 -1.20 0.28 -4.92
C ARG A 26 -0.46 1.33 -4.12
N VAL A 27 -1.17 1.96 -3.20
CA VAL A 27 -0.62 2.91 -2.24
C VAL A 27 -0.95 2.39 -0.85
N LEU A 28 0.06 2.06 -0.06
CA LEU A 28 -0.08 1.43 1.24
C LEU A 28 0.58 2.30 2.30
N VAL A 29 -0.15 2.68 3.34
CA VAL A 29 0.36 3.45 4.48
C VAL A 29 0.63 2.51 5.63
N ILE A 30 1.91 2.37 5.98
CA ILE A 30 2.40 1.57 7.09
C ILE A 30 3.16 2.50 8.03
N ASP A 31 2.46 2.97 9.08
CA ASP A 31 3.02 3.90 10.06
C ASP A 31 3.58 5.17 9.38
N THR A 32 4.88 5.42 9.51
CA THR A 32 5.60 6.57 8.94
C THR A 32 6.06 6.36 7.49
N VAL A 33 5.50 5.36 6.79
CA VAL A 33 5.92 4.96 5.45
C VAL A 33 4.74 4.85 4.50
N THR A 34 4.87 5.43 3.31
CA THR A 34 4.00 5.16 2.16
C THR A 34 4.71 4.20 1.20
N LEU A 35 4.30 2.94 1.19
CA LEU A 35 4.78 1.93 0.25
C LEU A 35 3.91 1.91 -1.01
N VAL A 36 4.55 2.08 -2.16
CA VAL A 36 3.92 2.00 -3.47
C VAL A 36 4.30 0.68 -4.13
N ASN A 37 3.31 -0.03 -4.65
CA ASN A 37 3.51 -1.21 -5.50
C ASN A 37 2.76 -1.04 -6.83
N TYR A 38 3.44 -1.10 -7.97
CA TYR A 38 2.82 -0.81 -9.27
C TYR A 38 3.40 -1.69 -10.38
N GLY A 39 2.62 -1.93 -11.42
CA GLY A 39 3.10 -2.67 -12.59
C GLY A 39 1.98 -3.17 -13.49
N PRO A 40 2.33 -3.95 -14.53
CA PRO A 40 1.33 -4.67 -15.31
C PRO A 40 0.55 -5.65 -14.43
N ARG A 41 -0.72 -5.86 -14.73
CA ARG A 41 -1.54 -6.86 -14.05
C ARG A 41 -0.89 -8.25 -14.14
N ASN A 42 -1.09 -9.07 -13.11
CA ASN A 42 -0.52 -10.42 -12.98
C ASN A 42 1.01 -10.48 -12.87
N THR A 43 1.67 -9.35 -12.58
CA THR A 43 3.10 -9.31 -12.24
C THR A 43 3.30 -8.97 -10.77
N THR A 44 4.49 -9.23 -10.24
CA THR A 44 4.91 -8.75 -8.91
C THR A 44 4.96 -7.22 -8.84
N GLY A 45 5.13 -6.57 -10.00
CA GLY A 45 5.33 -5.14 -10.11
C GLY A 45 6.67 -4.67 -9.53
N GLN A 46 6.77 -3.35 -9.41
CA GLN A 46 7.88 -2.62 -8.83
C GLN A 46 7.46 -2.02 -7.50
N PHE A 47 8.45 -1.62 -6.71
CA PHE A 47 8.24 -1.08 -5.36
C PHE A 47 9.04 0.20 -5.14
N VAL A 48 8.40 1.15 -4.47
CA VAL A 48 9.02 2.37 -3.95
C VAL A 48 8.46 2.63 -2.56
N ALA A 49 9.31 2.82 -1.56
CA ALA A 49 8.92 3.25 -0.23
C ALA A 49 9.26 4.73 -0.05
N HIS A 50 8.29 5.54 0.34
CA HIS A 50 8.49 6.90 0.82
C HIS A 50 8.50 6.85 2.35
N CYS A 51 9.68 7.01 2.95
CA CYS A 51 9.87 6.93 4.39
C CYS A 51 9.99 8.34 4.98
N PHE A 52 9.27 8.58 6.09
CA PHE A 52 9.19 9.89 6.75
C PHE A 52 9.73 9.88 8.18
N ALA A 53 10.51 8.86 8.54
CA ALA A 53 11.14 8.76 9.86
C ALA A 53 11.98 10.02 10.18
N GLY A 54 11.75 10.62 11.35
CA GLY A 54 12.45 11.82 11.81
C GLY A 54 11.92 13.16 11.24
N VAL A 55 10.92 13.12 10.36
CA VAL A 55 10.12 14.31 9.99
C VAL A 55 9.04 14.51 11.06
N GLY A 56 8.69 15.76 11.38
CA GLY A 56 7.76 16.13 12.47
C GLY A 56 6.54 15.20 12.65
N ASP A 57 5.40 15.54 12.08
CA ASP A 57 4.23 14.64 12.11
C ASP A 57 4.32 13.60 10.98
N ALA A 58 5.25 12.64 11.12
CA ALA A 58 5.62 11.67 10.09
C ALA A 58 4.44 10.79 9.63
N VAL A 59 3.55 10.39 10.54
CA VAL A 59 2.39 9.57 10.20
C VAL A 59 1.42 10.35 9.32
N ARG A 60 1.11 11.60 9.69
CA ARG A 60 0.28 12.48 8.86
C ARG A 60 0.95 12.76 7.51
N THR A 61 2.27 12.94 7.47
CA THR A 61 3.00 13.11 6.21
C THR A 61 2.89 11.87 5.30
N ALA A 62 2.96 10.66 5.85
CA ALA A 62 2.77 9.43 5.09
C ALA A 62 1.34 9.30 4.54
N GLN A 63 0.33 9.67 5.33
CA GLN A 63 -1.06 9.70 4.89
C GLN A 63 -1.27 10.75 3.78
N GLU A 64 -0.72 11.95 3.93
CA GLU A 64 -0.82 13.01 2.95
C GLU A 64 -0.11 12.62 1.64
N LYS A 65 1.06 11.98 1.72
CA LYS A 65 1.73 11.45 0.53
C LYS A 65 0.86 10.41 -0.18
N ALA A 66 0.19 9.53 0.55
CA ALA A 66 -0.71 8.56 -0.03
C ALA A 66 -1.87 9.23 -0.76
N ARG A 67 -2.51 10.23 -0.13
CA ARG A 67 -3.58 11.04 -0.73
C ARG A 67 -3.13 11.69 -2.04
N ILE A 68 -1.96 12.33 -2.04
CA ILE A 68 -1.37 12.97 -3.23
C ILE A 68 -1.18 11.94 -4.34
N LEU A 69 -0.52 10.81 -4.07
CA LEU A 69 -0.23 9.78 -5.08
C LEU A 69 -1.51 9.16 -5.67
N THR A 70 -2.51 8.88 -4.82
CA THR A 70 -3.81 8.36 -5.26
C THR A 70 -4.51 9.37 -6.19
N ASN A 71 -4.55 10.65 -5.81
CA ASN A 71 -5.17 11.71 -6.62
C ASN A 71 -4.43 11.94 -7.94
N GLU A 72 -3.10 11.94 -7.93
CA GLU A 72 -2.29 12.06 -9.16
C GLU A 72 -2.56 10.93 -10.15
N LYS A 73 -2.80 9.71 -9.64
CA LYS A 73 -3.13 8.56 -10.49
C LYS A 73 -4.56 8.58 -10.99
N ALA A 74 -5.50 9.00 -10.14
CA ALA A 74 -6.89 9.23 -10.55
C ALA A 74 -6.97 10.26 -11.68
N ALA A 75 -6.23 11.38 -11.58
CA ALA A 75 -6.13 12.39 -12.63
C ALA A 75 -5.54 11.85 -13.96
N LYS A 76 -4.74 10.78 -13.88
CA LYS A 76 -4.18 10.04 -15.05
C LYS A 76 -5.11 8.93 -15.55
N GLY A 77 -6.39 8.94 -15.15
CA GLY A 77 -7.38 7.98 -15.62
C GLY A 77 -7.35 6.61 -14.94
N TYR A 78 -6.58 6.44 -13.86
CA TYR A 78 -6.69 5.24 -13.03
C TYR A 78 -8.01 5.28 -12.25
N ARG A 79 -8.74 4.18 -12.24
CA ARG A 79 -9.95 4.01 -11.44
C ARG A 79 -9.60 3.36 -10.12
N ILE A 80 -10.11 3.91 -9.02
CA ILE A 80 -10.00 3.28 -7.71
C ILE A 80 -10.82 1.99 -7.74
N THR A 81 -10.16 0.85 -7.53
CA THR A 81 -10.79 -0.47 -7.41
C THR A 81 -10.86 -0.93 -5.96
N ARG A 82 -9.99 -0.40 -5.10
CA ARG A 82 -10.01 -0.58 -3.65
C ARG A 82 -9.81 0.76 -2.97
N ASP A 83 -10.77 1.13 -2.14
CA ASP A 83 -10.72 2.37 -1.37
C ASP A 83 -10.60 2.06 0.11
N PHE A 84 -9.53 2.55 0.73
CA PHE A 84 -9.29 2.46 2.17
C PHE A 84 -9.44 1.02 2.74
N THR A 85 -8.70 0.07 2.17
CA THR A 85 -8.64 -1.29 2.74
C THR A 85 -7.73 -1.30 3.96
N GLU A 86 -8.29 -1.67 5.11
CA GLU A 86 -7.53 -1.93 6.33
C GLU A 86 -6.92 -3.33 6.30
N PHE A 87 -5.67 -3.46 6.73
CA PHE A 87 -5.00 -4.76 6.81
C PHE A 87 -3.93 -4.81 7.91
N PRO A 88 -3.72 -5.97 8.54
CA PRO A 88 -2.75 -6.10 9.63
C PRO A 88 -1.31 -6.17 9.10
N VAL A 89 -0.39 -5.44 9.71
CA VAL A 89 1.06 -5.51 9.46
C VAL A 89 1.79 -5.76 10.77
N ASP A 90 2.83 -6.59 10.74
CA ASP A 90 3.66 -6.82 11.92
C ASP A 90 4.47 -5.56 12.21
N ARG A 91 4.48 -5.08 13.46
CA ARG A 91 5.24 -3.88 13.86
C ARG A 91 6.73 -3.99 13.51
N SER A 92 7.30 -5.18 13.54
CA SER A 92 8.69 -5.42 13.12
C SER A 92 8.93 -5.02 11.66
N TYR A 93 7.96 -5.23 10.76
CA TYR A 93 8.06 -4.79 9.37
C TYR A 93 7.96 -3.27 9.24
N ALA A 94 7.10 -2.62 10.01
CA ALA A 94 7.03 -1.16 10.05
C ALA A 94 8.36 -0.56 10.53
N VAL A 95 8.94 -1.11 11.59
CA VAL A 95 10.26 -0.69 12.11
C VAL A 95 11.37 -0.87 11.07
N LEU A 96 11.40 -2.01 10.36
CA LEU A 96 12.40 -2.25 9.32
C LEU A 96 12.26 -1.29 8.13
N LEU A 97 11.04 -0.91 7.76
CA LEU A 97 10.81 0.09 6.72
C LEU A 97 11.21 1.50 7.18
N ALA A 98 10.91 1.86 8.43
CA ALA A 98 11.32 3.15 9.02
C ALA A 98 12.85 3.26 9.12
N ALA A 99 13.54 2.15 9.40
CA ALA A 99 15.00 2.08 9.49
C ALA A 99 15.72 2.35 8.15
N LEU A 100 15.00 2.41 7.02
CA LEU A 100 15.56 2.87 5.74
C LEU A 100 15.97 4.35 5.78
N GLY A 101 15.44 5.12 6.74
CA GLY A 101 15.69 6.55 6.89
C GLY A 101 14.81 7.40 5.96
N HIS A 102 14.76 8.71 6.22
CA HIS A 102 13.95 9.65 5.44
C HIS A 102 14.34 9.64 3.95
N GLY A 103 13.34 9.59 3.07
CA GLY A 103 13.51 9.68 1.63
C GLY A 103 12.77 8.61 0.84
N SER A 104 13.11 8.51 -0.45
CA SER A 104 12.51 7.54 -1.38
C SER A 104 13.47 6.38 -1.63
N HIS A 105 13.01 5.15 -1.39
CA HIS A 105 13.81 3.94 -1.50
C HIS A 105 13.20 3.00 -2.54
N ARG A 106 14.00 2.57 -3.51
CA ARG A 106 13.58 1.61 -4.54
C ARG A 106 13.61 0.18 -4.00
N ALA A 107 12.97 -0.72 -4.75
CA ALA A 107 12.84 -2.14 -4.46
C ALA A 107 14.12 -2.82 -3.92
N ASN A 108 15.30 -2.54 -4.46
CA ASN A 108 16.57 -3.16 -4.01
C ASN A 108 16.96 -2.81 -2.56
N ARG A 109 16.41 -1.74 -2.00
CA ARG A 109 16.64 -1.33 -0.60
C ARG A 109 15.57 -1.87 0.36
N ILE A 110 14.49 -2.45 -0.18
CA ILE A 110 13.37 -2.97 0.61
C ILE A 110 13.44 -4.51 0.59
N PRO A 111 13.61 -5.19 1.74
CA PRO A 111 13.68 -6.65 1.76
C PRO A 111 12.48 -7.30 1.07
N ALA A 112 12.75 -8.22 0.13
CA ALA A 112 11.73 -8.84 -0.72
C ALA A 112 10.60 -9.50 0.11
N ARG A 113 10.98 -10.28 1.12
CA ARG A 113 10.04 -10.91 2.05
C ARG A 113 9.08 -9.90 2.69
N ILE A 114 9.55 -8.72 3.06
CA ILE A 114 8.72 -7.71 3.74
C ILE A 114 7.68 -7.13 2.77
N ARG A 115 8.14 -6.61 1.62
CA ARG A 115 7.24 -5.97 0.64
C ARG A 115 6.23 -6.96 0.06
N GLU A 116 6.62 -8.21 -0.17
CA GLU A 116 5.73 -9.26 -0.68
C GLU A 116 4.71 -9.69 0.38
N THR A 117 5.14 -9.84 1.64
CA THR A 117 4.22 -10.17 2.73
C THR A 117 3.18 -9.07 2.96
N ILE A 118 3.60 -7.79 2.94
CA ILE A 118 2.70 -6.65 3.08
C ILE A 118 1.65 -6.64 1.97
N VAL A 119 2.05 -6.80 0.71
CA VAL A 119 1.12 -6.85 -0.44
C VAL A 119 0.19 -8.05 -0.34
N ALA A 120 0.69 -9.23 0.07
CA ALA A 120 -0.13 -10.41 0.24
C ALA A 120 -1.22 -10.19 1.30
N ARG A 121 -0.90 -9.54 2.43
CA ARG A 121 -1.87 -9.20 3.48
C ARG A 121 -2.92 -8.19 3.00
N PHE A 122 -2.50 -7.14 2.31
CA PHE A 122 -3.42 -6.19 1.69
C PHE A 122 -4.39 -6.90 0.71
N ARG A 123 -3.87 -7.72 -0.21
CA ARG A 123 -4.69 -8.44 -1.19
C ARG A 123 -5.69 -9.39 -0.54
N ARG A 124 -5.27 -10.07 0.54
CA ARG A 124 -6.15 -10.93 1.32
C ARG A 124 -7.28 -10.13 1.97
N ALA A 125 -6.96 -9.04 2.65
CA ALA A 125 -7.96 -8.17 3.28
C ALA A 125 -8.94 -7.58 2.26
N ALA A 126 -8.44 -7.15 1.10
CA ALA A 126 -9.28 -6.68 0.01
C ALA A 126 -10.27 -7.75 -0.50
N ALA A 127 -9.82 -9.00 -0.66
CA ALA A 127 -10.68 -10.11 -1.07
C ALA A 127 -11.74 -10.46 -0.01
N GLU A 128 -11.38 -10.40 1.28
CA GLU A 128 -12.30 -10.61 2.40
C GLU A 128 -13.38 -9.51 2.43
N GLN A 129 -13.01 -8.24 2.19
CA GLN A 129 -13.95 -7.12 2.11
C GLN A 129 -14.96 -7.27 0.96
N ASP A 130 -14.55 -7.77 -0.21
CA ASP A 130 -15.48 -8.04 -1.31
C ASP A 130 -16.48 -9.15 -0.98
N THR A 131 -15.98 -10.22 -0.37
CA THR A 131 -16.81 -11.37 -0.02
C THR A 131 -17.88 -10.96 0.99
N ALA A 132 -17.51 -10.15 1.98
CA ALA A 132 -18.44 -9.60 2.95
C ALA A 132 -19.50 -8.69 2.29
N ARG A 133 -19.11 -7.84 1.32
CA ARG A 133 -20.05 -6.98 0.58
C ARG A 133 -21.04 -7.78 -0.28
N ALA A 134 -20.57 -8.84 -0.93
CA ALA A 134 -21.42 -9.72 -1.73
C ALA A 134 -22.42 -10.50 -0.86
N GLY A 135 -21.98 -10.99 0.30
CA GLY A 135 -22.85 -11.71 1.25
C GLY A 135 -23.88 -10.85 1.97
N ALA A 136 -23.62 -9.54 2.14
CA ALA A 136 -24.55 -8.59 2.74
C ALA A 136 -25.63 -8.07 1.77
N SER A 137 -25.53 -8.43 0.48
CA SER A 137 -26.47 -8.00 -0.57
C SER A 137 -27.48 -9.11 -0.96
N LEU A 138 -27.58 -10.18 -0.15
CA LEU A 138 -28.50 -11.30 -0.28
C LEU A 138 -29.48 -11.30 0.90
#